data_AF-A0A846XWT0-F1
#
_entry.id   AF-A0A846XWT0-F1
#
_cell.length_a   1.000
_cell.length_b   1.000
_cell.length_c   1.000
_cell.angle_alpha   90.00
_cell.angle_beta   90.00
_cell.angle_gamma   90.00
#
_symmetry.space_group_name_H-M   'P 1'
#
loop_
_entity.id
_entity.type
_entity.pdbx_description
1 polymer ?
#
loop_
_entity_poly.entity_id
_entity_poly.type
_entity_poly.pdbx_seq_one_letter_code
_entity_poly.pdbx_strand_id
1 'polypeptide(L)'
;MKLSDLTAAELDHAANAVHEAAHAVMAVLAGADVLSCVASGADGRVEFHGHDPERAAGIGWAGPYAELLFLHRGQPSEAAVREAFAAASDEDRDLMGRRAARHVEADVRFAMPAIRRLAVKLHRTGTVRSPDIHLALGVRPGVDIDTVRWAHKQRIDPFAIRPAGAAA
;
A
#
# COMPACT_ATOMS: atom_id res chain seq x y z
N MET A 1 3.72 -8.96 19.86
CA MET A 1 2.58 -8.07 20.14
C MET A 1 1.43 -8.52 19.26
N LYS A 2 0.30 -8.93 19.85
CA LYS A 2 -0.90 -9.26 19.08
C LYS A 2 -1.69 -7.96 18.85
N LEU A 3 -2.43 -7.87 17.75
CA LEU A 3 -3.33 -6.72 17.50
C LEU A 3 -4.37 -6.52 18.62
N SER A 4 -4.69 -7.58 19.36
CA SER A 4 -5.57 -7.54 20.54
C SER A 4 -4.99 -6.80 21.74
N ASP A 5 -3.68 -6.53 21.72
CA ASP A 5 -2.95 -5.94 22.84
C ASP A 5 -2.76 -4.42 22.63
N LEU A 6 -3.22 -3.88 21.49
CA LEU A 6 -3.14 -2.47 21.16
C LEU A 6 -4.28 -1.68 21.82
N THR A 7 -3.94 -0.50 22.32
CA THR A 7 -4.92 0.55 22.64
C THR A 7 -5.63 1.01 21.35
N ALA A 8 -6.77 1.69 21.49
CA ALA A 8 -7.48 2.26 20.34
C ALA A 8 -6.59 3.19 19.52
N ALA A 9 -5.82 4.07 20.18
CA ALA A 9 -4.90 4.99 19.51
C ALA A 9 -3.76 4.26 18.75
N GLU A 10 -3.24 3.17 19.30
CA GLU A 10 -2.22 2.36 18.61
C GLU A 10 -2.81 1.57 17.44
N LEU A 11 -4.06 1.11 17.55
CA LEU A 11 -4.76 0.45 16.45
C LEU A 11 -5.04 1.45 15.32
N ASP A 12 -5.50 2.65 15.64
CA ASP A 12 -5.75 3.72 14.68
C ASP A 12 -4.45 4.14 13.98
N HIS A 13 -3.35 4.29 14.73
CA HIS A 13 -2.04 4.58 14.14
C HIS A 13 -1.55 3.44 13.23
N ALA A 14 -1.78 2.18 13.60
CA ALA A 14 -1.44 1.03 12.76
C ALA A 14 -2.32 0.95 11.50
N ALA A 15 -3.61 1.26 11.61
CA ALA A 15 -4.53 1.31 10.48
C ALA A 15 -4.12 2.41 9.49
N ASN A 16 -3.81 3.61 9.99
CA ASN A 16 -3.31 4.72 9.18
C ASN A 16 -1.95 4.40 8.53
N ALA A 17 -1.04 3.74 9.24
CA ALA A 17 0.23 3.30 8.64
C ALA A 17 0.02 2.28 7.51
N VAL A 18 -1.02 1.43 7.59
CA VAL A 18 -1.42 0.53 6.49
C VAL A 18 -2.02 1.30 5.32
N HIS A 19 -2.88 2.29 5.61
CA HIS A 19 -3.50 3.17 4.63
C HIS A 19 -2.44 3.86 3.76
N GLU A 20 -1.51 4.57 4.39
CA GLU A 20 -0.45 5.32 3.70
C GLU A 20 0.53 4.40 2.96
N ALA A 21 0.88 3.26 3.57
CA ALA A 21 1.72 2.26 2.91
C ALA A 21 1.06 1.70 1.65
N ALA A 22 -0.26 1.58 1.61
CA ALA A 22 -0.98 1.09 0.44
C ALA A 22 -0.93 2.08 -0.73
N HIS A 23 -1.13 3.38 -0.47
CA HIS A 23 -0.92 4.42 -1.49
C HIS A 23 0.50 4.36 -2.05
N ALA A 24 1.51 4.33 -1.18
CA ALA A 24 2.91 4.32 -1.59
C ALA A 24 3.28 3.09 -2.41
N VAL A 25 2.86 1.90 -1.98
CA VAL A 25 3.11 0.64 -2.70
C VAL A 25 2.41 0.63 -4.05
N MET A 26 1.14 1.02 -4.10
CA MET A 26 0.37 1.02 -5.34
C MET A 26 0.84 2.09 -6.31
N ALA A 27 1.31 3.25 -5.83
CA ALA A 27 1.94 4.28 -6.65
C ALA A 27 3.21 3.73 -7.33
N VAL A 28 4.11 3.08 -6.59
CA VAL A 28 5.33 2.47 -7.15
C VAL A 28 4.99 1.38 -8.17
N LEU A 29 4.01 0.51 -7.88
CA LEU A 29 3.56 -0.53 -8.81
C LEU A 29 2.91 0.06 -10.08
N ALA A 30 2.23 1.20 -9.94
CA ALA A 30 1.63 1.94 -11.04
C ALA A 30 2.66 2.67 -11.92
N GLY A 31 3.93 2.77 -11.52
CA GLY A 31 4.97 3.44 -12.30
C GLY A 31 5.48 4.74 -11.67
N ALA A 32 4.83 5.23 -10.62
CA ALA A 32 5.20 6.48 -9.98
C ALA A 32 6.53 6.38 -9.23
N ASP A 33 7.18 7.52 -9.06
CA ASP A 33 8.30 7.68 -8.13
C ASP A 33 7.78 8.33 -6.84
N VAL A 34 7.98 7.66 -5.70
CA VAL A 34 7.50 8.10 -4.40
C VAL A 34 8.63 8.82 -3.66
N LEU A 35 8.45 10.11 -3.45
CA LEU A 35 9.43 10.97 -2.77
C LEU A 35 9.41 10.73 -1.27
N SER A 36 8.20 10.70 -0.69
CA SER A 36 7.99 10.49 0.73
C SER A 36 6.63 9.86 1.03
N CYS A 37 6.57 9.09 2.10
CA CYS A 37 5.34 8.62 2.71
C CYS A 37 5.48 8.82 4.22
N VAL A 38 4.51 9.49 4.83
CA VAL A 38 4.50 9.85 6.25
C VAL A 38 3.20 9.39 6.89
N ALA A 39 3.28 8.99 8.16
CA ALA A 39 2.11 8.69 8.98
C ALA A 39 2.40 9.08 10.43
N SER A 40 1.48 9.82 11.05
CA SER A 40 1.59 10.30 12.43
C SER A 40 0.21 10.30 13.07
N GLY A 41 -0.03 9.40 14.03
CA GLY A 41 -1.38 9.19 14.56
C GLY A 41 -2.34 8.80 13.43
N ALA A 42 -3.42 9.57 13.28
CA ALA A 42 -4.43 9.41 12.22
C ALA A 42 -4.14 10.21 10.94
N ASP A 43 -3.09 11.04 10.92
CA ASP A 43 -2.74 11.85 9.76
C ASP A 43 -1.65 11.15 8.93
N GLY A 44 -1.71 11.32 7.61
CA GLY A 44 -0.78 10.69 6.69
C GLY A 44 -0.72 11.43 5.36
N ARG A 45 0.35 11.16 4.60
CA ARG A 45 0.50 11.68 3.25
C ARG A 45 1.51 10.87 2.45
N VAL A 46 1.20 10.62 1.18
CA VAL A 46 2.16 10.15 0.18
C VAL A 46 2.40 11.24 -0.86
N GLU A 47 3.68 11.54 -1.08
CA GLU A 47 4.14 12.44 -2.14
C GLU A 47 4.80 11.63 -3.25
N PHE A 48 4.27 11.74 -4.46
CA PHE A 48 4.77 11.01 -5.62
C PHE A 48 4.55 11.79 -6.93
N HIS A 49 5.33 11.44 -7.95
CA HIS A 49 5.31 12.04 -9.28
C HIS A 49 5.45 10.99 -10.39
N GLY A 50 5.22 11.38 -11.64
CA GLY A 50 5.36 10.49 -12.79
C GLY A 50 4.33 9.37 -12.88
N HIS A 51 3.17 9.51 -12.23
CA HIS A 51 2.08 8.54 -12.35
C HIS A 51 1.25 8.78 -13.62
N ASP A 52 0.71 7.70 -14.16
CA ASP A 52 -0.33 7.77 -15.19
C ASP A 52 -1.64 8.28 -14.56
N PRO A 53 -2.22 9.40 -15.03
CA PRO A 53 -3.48 9.92 -14.50
C PRO A 53 -4.63 8.90 -14.52
N GLU A 54 -4.61 7.94 -15.45
CA GLU A 54 -5.62 6.87 -15.50
C GLU A 54 -5.51 5.91 -14.29
N ARG A 55 -4.35 5.85 -13.65
CA ARG A 55 -4.06 5.02 -12.47
C ARG A 55 -4.20 5.77 -11.16
N ALA A 56 -4.32 7.10 -11.18
CA ALA A 56 -4.48 7.93 -9.99
C ALA A 56 -5.65 7.43 -9.13
N ALA A 57 -6.78 7.09 -9.76
CA ALA A 57 -7.94 6.62 -9.02
C ALA A 57 -7.72 5.27 -8.33
N GLY A 58 -6.90 4.39 -8.92
CA GLY A 58 -6.48 3.15 -8.29
C GLY A 58 -5.59 3.37 -7.07
N ILE A 59 -4.72 4.39 -7.12
CA ILE A 59 -3.88 4.77 -5.98
C ILE A 59 -4.76 5.32 -4.85
N GLY A 60 -5.67 6.26 -5.13
CA GLY A 60 -6.61 6.80 -4.12
C GLY A 60 -7.53 5.73 -3.53
N TRP A 61 -7.88 4.71 -4.31
CA TRP A 61 -8.66 3.57 -3.79
C TRP A 61 -7.86 2.64 -2.86
N ALA A 62 -6.53 2.61 -3.00
CA ALA A 62 -5.70 1.63 -2.32
C ALA A 62 -5.67 1.80 -0.78
N GLY A 63 -5.53 3.04 -0.30
CA GLY A 63 -5.44 3.36 1.14
C GLY A 63 -6.64 2.85 1.93
N PRO A 64 -7.85 3.39 1.67
CA PRO A 64 -9.06 3.00 2.39
C PRO A 64 -9.35 1.49 2.28
N TYR A 65 -9.08 0.89 1.12
CA TYR A 65 -9.33 -0.53 0.93
C TYR A 65 -8.35 -1.42 1.72
N ALA A 66 -7.06 -1.07 1.77
CA ALA A 66 -6.07 -1.80 2.56
C ALA A 66 -6.30 -1.67 4.07
N GLU A 67 -6.72 -0.48 4.52
CA GLU A 67 -7.13 -0.22 5.89
C GLU A 67 -8.30 -1.14 6.30
N LEU A 68 -9.33 -1.22 5.46
CA LEU A 68 -10.45 -2.14 5.69
C LEU A 68 -10.01 -3.61 5.77
N LEU A 69 -9.14 -4.07 4.86
CA LEU A 69 -8.60 -5.43 4.91
C LEU A 69 -7.85 -5.70 6.22
N PHE A 70 -7.15 -4.69 6.76
CA PHE A 70 -6.45 -4.78 8.03
C PHE A 70 -7.42 -4.84 9.22
N LEU A 71 -8.37 -3.91 9.31
CA LEU A 71 -9.35 -3.82 10.40
C LEU A 71 -10.27 -5.05 10.46
N HIS A 72 -10.74 -5.52 9.30
CA HIS A 72 -11.60 -6.71 9.20
C HIS A 72 -10.84 -8.04 9.22
N ARG A 73 -9.51 -8.01 9.21
CA ARG A 73 -8.63 -9.19 9.15
C ARG A 73 -8.93 -10.12 7.96
N GLY A 74 -9.42 -9.57 6.86
CA GLY A 74 -9.94 -10.34 5.73
C GLY A 74 -10.82 -9.49 4.83
N GLN A 75 -11.59 -10.15 3.96
CA GLN A 75 -12.45 -9.48 3.00
C GLN A 75 -13.54 -8.66 3.74
N PRO A 76 -13.58 -7.32 3.59
CA PRO A 76 -14.66 -6.51 4.15
C PRO A 76 -15.98 -6.76 3.41
N SER A 77 -17.11 -6.51 4.08
CA SER A 77 -18.42 -6.55 3.43
C SER A 77 -18.58 -5.40 2.43
N GLU A 78 -19.44 -5.57 1.43
CA GLU A 78 -19.77 -4.50 0.47
C GLU A 78 -20.28 -3.23 1.16
N ALA A 79 -21.03 -3.40 2.25
CA ALA A 79 -21.52 -2.28 3.06
C ALA A 79 -20.38 -1.52 3.73
N ALA A 80 -19.40 -2.22 4.32
CA ALA A 80 -18.24 -1.62 4.95
C ALA A 80 -17.36 -0.90 3.93
N VAL A 81 -17.18 -1.47 2.72
CA VAL A 81 -16.49 -0.79 1.62
C VAL A 81 -17.22 0.50 1.28
N ARG A 82 -18.53 0.45 1.00
CA ARG A 82 -19.28 1.67 0.65
C ARG A 82 -19.20 2.75 1.74
N GLU A 83 -19.29 2.37 3.01
CA GLU A 83 -19.20 3.29 4.14
C GLU A 83 -17.82 3.95 4.24
N ALA A 84 -16.74 3.18 4.19
CA ALA A 84 -15.38 3.72 4.25
C ALA A 84 -15.09 4.70 3.11
N PHE A 85 -15.54 4.38 1.89
CA PHE A 85 -15.34 5.25 0.73
C PHE A 85 -16.24 6.49 0.75
N ALA A 86 -17.42 6.40 1.37
CA ALA A 86 -18.23 7.59 1.66
C ALA A 86 -17.56 8.49 2.70
N ALA A 87 -16.77 7.92 3.63
CA ALA A 87 -16.04 8.64 4.66
C ALA A 87 -14.59 9.02 4.27
N ALA A 88 -14.13 8.66 3.06
CA ALA A 88 -12.77 8.93 2.60
C ALA A 88 -12.40 10.43 2.68
N SER A 89 -11.11 10.70 2.90
CA SER A 89 -10.57 12.07 2.94
C SER A 89 -10.85 12.81 1.63
N ASP A 90 -10.83 14.15 1.66
CA ASP A 90 -10.99 14.92 0.43
C ASP A 90 -9.80 14.70 -0.51
N GLU A 91 -8.58 14.51 0.03
CA GLU A 91 -7.40 14.12 -0.73
C GLU A 91 -7.59 12.79 -1.48
N ASP A 92 -8.10 11.75 -0.82
CA ASP A 92 -8.39 10.47 -1.46
C ASP A 92 -9.47 10.59 -2.53
N ARG A 93 -10.53 11.35 -2.25
CA ARG A 93 -11.64 11.58 -3.19
C ARG A 93 -11.17 12.32 -4.43
N ASP A 94 -10.28 13.29 -4.26
CA ASP A 94 -9.68 14.05 -5.35
C ASP A 94 -8.76 13.15 -6.18
N LEU A 95 -7.94 12.31 -5.53
CA LEU A 95 -7.09 11.34 -6.22
C LEU A 95 -7.92 10.27 -6.97
N MET A 96 -9.06 9.87 -6.40
CA MET A 96 -10.07 9.02 -7.04
C MET A 96 -10.80 9.69 -8.22
N GLY A 97 -10.74 11.01 -8.36
CA GLY A 97 -11.58 11.76 -9.28
C GLY A 97 -13.07 11.48 -9.05
N ARG A 98 -13.46 11.17 -7.80
CA ARG A 98 -14.80 10.72 -7.39
C ARG A 98 -15.31 9.46 -8.12
N ARG A 99 -14.41 8.61 -8.61
CA ARG A 99 -14.74 7.34 -9.30
C ARG A 99 -14.30 6.15 -8.46
N ALA A 100 -15.12 5.09 -8.46
CA ALA A 100 -14.72 3.84 -7.86
C ALA A 100 -13.70 3.11 -8.74
N ALA A 101 -12.59 2.66 -8.16
CA ALA A 101 -11.55 1.91 -8.84
C ALA A 101 -11.49 0.44 -8.38
N ARG A 102 -12.65 -0.21 -8.21
CA ARG A 102 -12.74 -1.58 -7.63
C ARG A 102 -11.90 -2.64 -8.34
N HIS A 103 -11.53 -2.41 -9.60
CA HIS A 103 -10.64 -3.28 -10.36
C HIS A 103 -9.26 -3.46 -9.69
N VAL A 104 -8.81 -2.49 -8.87
CA VAL A 104 -7.52 -2.58 -8.15
C VAL A 104 -7.59 -3.39 -6.85
N GLU A 105 -8.78 -3.78 -6.36
CA GLU A 105 -8.92 -4.48 -5.08
C GLU A 105 -8.13 -5.79 -5.04
N ALA A 106 -8.09 -6.52 -6.17
CA ALA A 106 -7.30 -7.75 -6.27
C ALA A 106 -5.79 -7.47 -6.21
N ASP A 107 -5.34 -6.35 -6.77
CA ASP A 107 -3.94 -5.91 -6.73
C ASP A 107 -3.54 -5.54 -5.31
N VAL A 108 -4.38 -4.77 -4.60
CA VAL A 108 -4.17 -4.43 -3.19
C VAL A 108 -4.10 -5.69 -2.33
N ARG A 109 -5.04 -6.63 -2.48
CA ARG A 109 -5.03 -7.90 -1.73
C ARG A 109 -3.72 -8.66 -1.92
N PHE A 110 -3.24 -8.74 -3.15
CA PHE A 110 -1.98 -9.40 -3.46
C PHE A 110 -0.76 -8.63 -2.93
N ALA A 111 -0.81 -7.30 -2.91
CA ALA A 111 0.24 -6.44 -2.36
C ALA A 111 0.27 -6.40 -0.82
N MET A 112 -0.75 -6.88 -0.12
CA MET A 112 -0.85 -6.79 1.35
C MET A 112 0.39 -7.23 2.12
N PRO A 113 1.15 -8.28 1.73
CA PRO A 113 2.41 -8.61 2.41
C PRO A 113 3.44 -7.48 2.35
N ALA A 114 3.58 -6.80 1.20
CA ALA A 114 4.49 -5.66 1.04
C ALA A 114 3.97 -4.43 1.80
N ILE A 115 2.66 -4.15 1.72
CA ILE A 115 1.99 -3.07 2.45
C ILE A 115 2.24 -3.23 3.95
N ARG A 116 2.04 -4.43 4.51
CA ARG A 116 2.27 -4.70 5.94
C ARG A 116 3.72 -4.53 6.35
N ARG A 117 4.68 -4.98 5.52
CA ARG A 117 6.13 -4.78 5.79
C ARG A 117 6.47 -3.29 5.85
N LEU A 118 5.97 -2.51 4.90
CA LEU A 118 6.19 -1.07 4.86
C LEU A 118 5.50 -0.37 6.03
N ALA A 119 4.24 -0.71 6.31
CA ALA A 119 3.44 -0.16 7.41
C ALA A 119 4.11 -0.35 8.78
N VAL A 120 4.72 -1.52 9.03
CA VAL A 120 5.50 -1.75 10.27
C VAL A 120 6.66 -0.78 10.39
N LYS A 121 7.37 -0.48 9.30
CA LYS A 121 8.44 0.52 9.32
C LYS A 121 7.85 1.91 9.52
N LEU A 122 6.86 2.28 8.72
CA LEU A 122 6.20 3.58 8.75
C LEU A 122 5.62 3.92 10.13
N HIS A 123 4.92 2.99 10.77
CA HIS A 123 4.42 3.14 12.14
C HIS A 123 5.55 3.38 13.16
N ARG A 124 6.75 2.82 12.94
CA ARG A 124 7.87 2.98 13.88
C ARG A 124 8.66 4.27 13.66
N THR A 125 8.80 4.71 12.42
CA THR A 125 9.69 5.82 12.05
C THR A 125 8.94 7.10 11.71
N GLY A 126 7.61 7.03 11.51
CA GLY A 126 6.76 8.12 11.03
C GLY A 126 6.97 8.51 9.57
N THR A 127 8.03 8.01 8.93
CA THR A 127 8.36 8.31 7.53
C THR A 127 9.11 7.16 6.85
N VAL A 128 8.84 6.98 5.56
CA VAL A 128 9.55 6.06 4.65
C VAL A 128 9.76 6.74 3.29
N ARG A 129 10.76 6.28 2.53
CA ARG A 129 11.10 6.79 1.19
C ARG A 129 11.17 5.66 0.16
N SER A 130 11.37 6.01 -1.12
CA SER A 130 11.49 5.06 -2.24
C SER A 130 12.32 3.79 -1.93
N PRO A 131 13.53 3.87 -1.34
CA PRO A 131 14.31 2.66 -1.00
C PRO A 131 13.61 1.70 -0.04
N ASP A 132 12.82 2.22 0.91
CA ASP A 132 12.09 1.41 1.88
C ASP A 132 10.91 0.70 1.22
N ILE A 133 10.24 1.38 0.30
CA ILE A 133 9.12 0.84 -0.48
C ILE A 133 9.63 -0.27 -1.40
N HIS A 134 10.73 -0.02 -2.10
CA HIS A 134 11.42 -1.00 -2.94
C HIS A 134 11.82 -2.25 -2.15
N LEU A 135 12.42 -2.08 -0.97
CA LEU A 135 12.77 -3.19 -0.11
C LEU A 135 11.53 -3.97 0.35
N ALA A 136 10.45 -3.28 0.74
CA ALA A 136 9.20 -3.93 1.14
C ALA A 136 8.54 -4.73 -0.01
N LEU A 137 8.72 -4.26 -1.25
CA LEU A 137 8.29 -4.91 -2.48
C LEU A 137 9.18 -6.08 -2.91
N GLY A 138 10.38 -6.21 -2.34
CA GLY A 138 11.32 -7.30 -2.64
C GLY A 138 12.40 -6.96 -3.65
N VAL A 139 12.60 -5.68 -3.98
CA VAL A 139 13.77 -5.23 -4.74
C VAL A 139 15.04 -5.56 -3.95
N ARG A 140 15.98 -6.22 -4.62
CA ARG A 140 17.25 -6.70 -4.06
C ARG A 140 18.26 -6.93 -5.19
N PRO A 141 19.54 -7.20 -4.92
CA PRO A 141 20.49 -7.55 -5.98
C PRO A 141 19.96 -8.67 -6.87
N GLY A 142 19.90 -8.42 -8.18
CA GLY A 142 19.36 -9.35 -9.19
C GLY A 142 17.83 -9.35 -9.35
N VAL A 143 17.09 -8.53 -8.61
CA VAL A 143 15.64 -8.31 -8.79
C VAL A 143 15.36 -6.80 -8.70
N ASP A 144 15.21 -6.15 -9.85
CA ASP A 144 14.89 -4.72 -9.93
C ASP A 144 13.38 -4.42 -9.82
N ILE A 145 13.04 -3.14 -9.82
CA ILE A 145 11.64 -2.71 -9.65
C ILE A 145 10.75 -3.12 -10.84
N ASP A 146 11.29 -3.20 -12.05
CA ASP A 146 10.53 -3.61 -13.23
C ASP A 146 10.23 -5.11 -13.20
N THR A 147 11.17 -5.92 -12.69
CA THR A 147 10.96 -7.33 -12.38
C THR A 147 9.88 -7.52 -11.33
N VAL A 148 9.90 -6.72 -10.26
CA VAL A 148 8.84 -6.71 -9.23
C VAL A 148 7.48 -6.36 -9.85
N ARG A 149 7.40 -5.30 -10.67
CA ARG A 149 6.16 -4.88 -11.34
C ARG A 149 5.63 -5.95 -12.28
N TRP A 150 6.51 -6.60 -13.03
CA TRP A 150 6.15 -7.75 -13.85
C TRP A 150 5.59 -8.89 -12.99
N ALA A 151 6.29 -9.27 -11.92
CA ALA A 151 5.88 -10.36 -11.04
C ALA A 151 4.53 -10.09 -10.38
N HIS A 152 4.28 -8.84 -9.96
CA HIS A 152 3.00 -8.41 -9.42
C HIS A 152 1.86 -8.63 -10.42
N LYS A 153 2.05 -8.22 -11.69
CA LYS A 153 1.08 -8.45 -12.77
C LYS A 153 0.83 -9.95 -13.03
N GLN A 154 1.84 -10.79 -12.83
CA GLN A 154 1.75 -12.24 -12.96
C GLN A 154 1.25 -12.95 -11.69
N ARG A 155 0.97 -12.23 -10.60
CA ARG A 155 0.63 -12.79 -9.28
C ARG A 155 1.72 -13.72 -8.73
N ILE A 156 2.99 -13.39 -9.00
CA ILE A 156 4.17 -14.08 -8.49
C ILE A 156 4.72 -13.26 -7.32
N ASP A 157 4.99 -13.93 -6.19
CA ASP A 157 5.67 -13.29 -5.07
C ASP A 157 7.10 -12.89 -5.48
N PRO A 158 7.47 -11.58 -5.47
CA PRO A 158 8.81 -11.16 -5.83
C PRO A 158 9.92 -11.76 -4.95
N PHE A 159 9.60 -12.20 -3.72
CA PHE A 159 10.54 -12.89 -2.84
C PHE A 159 10.81 -14.34 -3.27
N ALA A 160 9.96 -14.95 -4.08
CA ALA A 160 10.16 -16.29 -4.63
C ALA A 160 11.07 -16.30 -5.87
N ILE A 161 11.33 -15.14 -6.49
CA ILE A 161 12.19 -15.00 -7.67
C ILE A 161 13.64 -15.34 -7.30
N ARG A 162 14.26 -16.25 -8.04
CA ARG A 162 15.68 -16.57 -7.90
C ARG A 162 16.47 -15.91 -9.04
N PRO A 163 17.36 -14.94 -8.76
CA PRO A 163 18.22 -14.38 -9.79
C PRO A 163 19.10 -15.46 -10.41
N ALA A 164 19.29 -15.42 -11.72
CA ALA A 164 20.27 -16.27 -12.38
C ALA A 164 21.67 -15.95 -11.81
N GLY A 165 22.34 -16.96 -11.24
CA GLY A 165 23.67 -16.81 -10.64
C GLY A 165 23.72 -16.70 -9.10
N ALA A 166 22.59 -16.75 -8.40
CA ALA A 166 22.60 -16.96 -6.95
C ALA A 166 22.96 -18.43 -6.65
N ALA A 167 24.24 -18.69 -6.39
CA ALA A 167 24.69 -19.99 -5.89
C ALA A 167 23.96 -20.34 -4.58
N ALA A 168 23.53 -21.60 -4.47
CA ALA A 168 22.82 -22.14 -3.31
C ALA A 168 23.73 -22.27 -2.08
#